data_AF-G0PJ45-F1
#
_entry.id   AF-G0PJ45-F1
#
_cell.length_a   1.000
_cell.length_b   1.000
_cell.length_c   1.000
_cell.angle_alpha   90.00
_cell.angle_beta   90.00
_cell.angle_gamma   90.00
#
_symmetry.space_group_name_H-M   'P 1'
#
loop_
_entity.id
_entity.type
_entity.pdbx_description
1 polymer ?
#
loop_
_entity_poly.entity_id
_entity_poly.type
_entity_poly.pdbx_seq_one_letter_code
_entity_poly.pdbx_strand_id
1 'polypeptide(L)'
;MKLKIYLEIRKFHRNFLILSVPVFGLWYEAILAKLITMAYQLKLISTKFDIGEHVAMWTRNPKKMLILESLDGLELLIVAGFMEWHYIFSVIFGGLSVCMERVIASFLIRNYERNTQLYIPITLTLFTQLITFTATYFIIFDKVNIIMANLIWITSCIMASVMHFIIKKINKDWQKNMKNPKLRRENIFTISQQFQVKENLRAVALAQKLLYSLFAVIAIGGIGVVVLIMELVPPFFCHFLENIVFLNPYLICFVIMYSHPSWKEQFQKSLPSFKLSRRSTKIGGIVSVEPFDDIKKKSVIETDMYFKQLNDSWV
;
A
#
# COMPACT_ATOMS: atom_id res chain seq x y z
N MET A 1 -3.82 10.61 10.73
CA MET A 1 -3.05 9.44 11.20
C MET A 1 -1.72 9.92 11.77
N LYS A 2 -1.30 9.51 12.99
CA LYS A 2 0.02 9.90 13.49
C LYS A 2 1.09 9.03 12.83
N LEU A 3 1.78 9.55 11.80
CA LEU A 3 2.94 8.92 11.15
C LEU A 3 3.96 8.39 12.19
N LYS A 4 4.05 9.07 13.33
CA LYS A 4 4.80 8.68 14.52
C LYS A 4 4.52 7.23 14.99
N ILE A 5 3.26 6.79 15.05
CA ILE A 5 2.89 5.42 15.49
C ILE A 5 3.39 4.37 14.48
N TYR A 6 3.30 4.67 13.19
CA TYR A 6 3.79 3.79 12.13
C TYR A 6 5.32 3.66 12.16
N LEU A 7 6.03 4.78 12.40
CA LEU A 7 7.50 4.81 12.46
C LEU A 7 8.08 4.27 13.78
N GLU A 8 7.37 4.40 14.91
CA GLU A 8 7.82 3.91 16.23
C GLU A 8 7.79 2.38 16.31
N ILE A 9 6.85 1.74 15.63
CA ILE A 9 6.70 0.28 15.66
C ILE A 9 7.53 -0.33 14.52
N ARG A 10 8.85 -0.38 14.72
CA ARG A 10 9.81 -1.03 13.81
C ARG A 10 9.62 -2.56 13.77
N LYS A 11 8.54 -3.01 13.13
CA LYS A 11 8.24 -4.44 12.93
C LYS A 11 8.68 -4.99 11.57
N PHE A 12 9.03 -4.11 10.64
CA PHE A 12 9.46 -4.46 9.30
C PHE A 12 10.85 -3.91 9.01
N HIS A 13 11.57 -4.60 8.14
CA HIS A 13 12.91 -4.24 7.69
C HIS A 13 12.95 -2.80 7.14
N ARG A 14 14.07 -2.10 7.36
CA ARG A 14 14.28 -0.69 6.96
C ARG A 14 13.93 -0.39 5.49
N ASN A 15 14.10 -1.37 4.60
CA ASN A 15 13.82 -1.23 3.16
C ASN A 15 12.32 -1.07 2.88
N PHE A 16 11.47 -1.78 3.63
CA PHE A 16 10.02 -1.66 3.52
C PHE A 16 9.54 -0.27 3.98
N LEU A 17 10.13 0.25 5.05
CA LEU A 17 9.83 1.61 5.52
C LEU A 17 10.27 2.67 4.49
N ILE A 18 11.47 2.54 3.92
CA ILE A 18 11.97 3.46 2.88
C ILE A 18 11.04 3.48 1.66
N LEU A 19 10.55 2.34 1.21
CA LEU A 19 9.62 2.25 0.07
C LEU A 19 8.22 2.82 0.39
N SER A 20 7.81 2.83 1.65
CA SER A 20 6.50 3.34 2.07
C SER A 20 6.44 4.87 2.21
N VAL A 21 7.58 5.54 2.45
CA VAL A 21 7.63 7.00 2.68
C VAL A 21 7.21 7.81 1.45
N PRO A 22 7.69 7.52 0.22
CA PRO A 22 7.25 8.23 -0.99
C PRO A 22 5.73 8.19 -1.22
N VAL A 23 5.04 7.12 -0.79
CA VAL A 23 3.58 6.98 -0.93
C VAL A 23 2.84 8.08 -0.16
N PHE A 24 3.36 8.53 0.99
CA PHE A 24 2.78 9.66 1.72
C PHE A 24 3.06 10.99 1.04
N GLY A 25 4.24 11.16 0.42
CA GLY A 25 4.58 12.35 -0.37
C GLY A 25 3.68 12.52 -1.58
N LEU A 26 3.49 11.43 -2.35
CA LEU A 26 2.61 11.36 -3.52
C LEU A 26 1.16 11.68 -3.18
N TRP A 27 0.73 11.42 -1.95
CA TRP A 27 -0.63 11.76 -1.54
C TRP A 27 -0.84 13.27 -1.37
N TYR A 28 0.17 14.01 -0.90
CA TYR A 28 0.10 15.47 -0.89
C TYR A 28 0.07 16.06 -2.31
N GLU A 29 0.79 15.42 -3.25
CA GLU A 29 0.73 15.77 -4.68
C GLU A 29 -0.70 15.62 -5.22
N ALA A 30 -1.37 14.50 -4.91
CA ALA A 30 -2.76 14.28 -5.30
C ALA A 30 -3.74 15.30 -4.69
N ILE A 31 -3.56 15.68 -3.41
CA ILE A 31 -4.39 16.70 -2.76
C ILE A 31 -4.20 18.06 -3.44
N LEU A 32 -2.95 18.45 -3.71
CA LEU A 32 -2.66 19.72 -4.38
C LEU A 32 -3.29 19.76 -5.78
N ALA A 33 -3.17 18.68 -6.54
CA ALA A 33 -3.78 18.55 -7.85
C ALA A 33 -5.30 18.70 -7.77
N LYS A 34 -5.96 18.03 -6.83
CA LYS A 34 -7.41 18.12 -6.64
C LYS A 34 -7.86 19.54 -6.26
N LEU A 35 -7.10 20.25 -5.43
CA LEU A 35 -7.38 21.64 -5.08
C LEU A 35 -7.32 22.56 -6.30
N ILE A 36 -6.34 22.35 -7.19
CA ILE A 36 -6.24 23.09 -8.46
C ILE A 36 -7.45 22.78 -9.33
N THR A 37 -7.77 21.50 -9.56
CA THR A 37 -8.95 21.08 -10.35
C THR A 37 -10.24 21.67 -9.79
N MET A 38 -10.42 21.69 -8.46
CA MET A 38 -11.58 22.31 -7.80
C MET A 38 -11.62 23.83 -7.97
N ALA A 39 -10.47 24.52 -7.96
CA ALA A 39 -10.42 25.96 -8.18
C ALA A 39 -10.90 26.36 -9.58
N TYR A 40 -10.61 25.55 -10.59
CA TYR A 40 -11.17 25.70 -11.94
C TYR A 40 -12.66 25.38 -11.99
N GLN A 41 -13.10 24.27 -11.38
CA GLN A 41 -14.52 23.88 -11.34
C GLN A 41 -15.41 24.91 -10.63
N LEU A 42 -14.92 25.51 -9.54
CA LEU A 42 -15.62 26.55 -8.78
C LEU A 42 -15.48 27.95 -9.38
N LYS A 43 -14.84 28.08 -10.56
CA LYS A 43 -14.58 29.35 -11.26
C LYS A 43 -13.83 30.38 -10.39
N LEU A 44 -13.01 29.91 -9.42
CA LEU A 44 -12.12 30.77 -8.63
C LEU A 44 -10.97 31.31 -9.50
N ILE A 45 -10.56 30.53 -10.51
CA ILE A 45 -9.62 30.93 -11.55
C ILE A 45 -10.42 31.20 -12.82
N SER A 46 -10.44 32.45 -13.27
CA SER A 46 -11.21 32.85 -14.45
C SER A 46 -10.50 32.37 -15.72
N THR A 47 -11.10 31.43 -16.43
CA THR A 47 -10.71 31.05 -17.79
C THR A 47 -11.56 31.80 -18.82
N LYS A 48 -11.01 32.03 -20.02
CA LYS A 48 -11.78 32.55 -21.17
C LYS A 48 -12.85 31.57 -21.68
N PHE A 49 -12.84 30.34 -21.17
CA PHE A 49 -13.73 29.24 -21.54
C PHE A 49 -14.64 28.88 -20.38
N ASP A 50 -15.90 28.54 -20.67
CA ASP A 50 -16.80 27.96 -19.69
C ASP A 50 -16.48 26.47 -19.55
N ILE A 51 -15.66 26.15 -18.55
CA ILE A 51 -15.44 24.77 -18.11
C ILE A 51 -16.75 24.35 -17.44
N GLY A 52 -17.70 23.87 -18.23
CA GLY A 52 -18.99 23.40 -17.71
C GLY A 52 -18.83 22.22 -16.75
N GLU A 53 -19.94 21.61 -16.35
CA GLU A 53 -19.93 20.30 -15.68
C GLU A 53 -19.50 19.23 -16.69
N HIS A 54 -18.20 19.14 -17.00
CA HIS A 54 -17.65 18.05 -17.78
C HIS A 54 -17.49 16.84 -16.88
N VAL A 55 -18.60 16.11 -16.74
CA VAL A 55 -18.73 14.95 -15.86
C VAL A 55 -18.45 13.63 -16.58
N ALA A 56 -17.93 13.69 -17.81
CA ALA A 56 -17.56 12.51 -18.58
C ALA A 56 -16.12 12.08 -18.23
N MET A 57 -15.99 11.00 -17.46
CA MET A 57 -14.69 10.40 -17.06
C MET A 57 -13.81 10.03 -18.27
N TRP A 58 -14.42 9.67 -19.39
CA TRP A 58 -13.75 9.46 -20.67
C TRP A 58 -14.77 9.60 -21.80
N THR A 59 -14.45 10.32 -22.87
CA THR A 59 -15.27 10.38 -24.07
C THR A 59 -14.38 10.34 -25.30
N ARG A 60 -14.80 9.64 -26.35
CA ARG A 60 -14.19 9.73 -27.70
C ARG A 60 -15.04 10.58 -28.65
N ASN A 61 -16.19 11.06 -28.20
CA ASN A 61 -17.07 11.86 -29.02
C ASN A 61 -16.55 13.31 -29.03
N PRO A 62 -16.10 13.84 -30.18
CA PRO A 62 -15.58 15.21 -30.28
C PRO A 62 -16.62 16.25 -29.85
N LYS A 63 -17.91 15.94 -29.99
CA LYS A 63 -19.02 16.83 -29.58
C LYS A 63 -19.17 16.96 -28.07
N LYS A 64 -18.63 16.01 -27.30
CA LYS A 64 -18.61 16.01 -25.83
C LYS A 64 -17.26 16.50 -25.28
N MET A 65 -16.31 16.86 -26.14
CA MET A 65 -14.98 17.37 -25.76
C MET A 65 -14.97 18.89 -25.83
N LEU A 66 -14.20 19.50 -24.93
CA LEU A 66 -13.91 20.93 -25.00
C LEU A 66 -12.92 21.18 -26.15
N ILE A 67 -13.35 21.93 -27.17
CA ILE A 67 -12.46 22.36 -28.27
C ILE A 67 -11.77 23.64 -27.82
N LEU A 68 -10.44 23.64 -27.81
CA LEU A 68 -9.62 24.74 -27.34
C LEU A 68 -8.90 25.40 -28.52
N GLU A 69 -9.02 26.73 -28.63
CA GLU A 69 -8.27 27.54 -29.59
C GLU A 69 -6.87 27.93 -29.07
N SER A 70 -6.71 28.03 -27.73
CA SER A 70 -5.41 28.21 -27.07
C SER A 70 -5.38 27.52 -25.70
N LEU A 71 -4.16 27.30 -25.18
CA LEU A 71 -3.92 26.72 -23.85
C LEU A 71 -3.76 27.78 -22.74
N ASP A 72 -3.90 29.06 -23.07
CA ASP A 72 -3.61 30.15 -22.13
C ASP A 72 -4.58 30.11 -20.94
N GLY A 73 -4.03 30.01 -19.73
CA GLY A 73 -4.81 29.92 -18.50
C GLY A 73 -5.28 28.51 -18.16
N LEU A 74 -4.95 27.49 -18.97
CA LEU A 74 -5.20 26.07 -18.70
C LEU A 74 -3.94 25.32 -18.26
N GLU A 75 -2.77 25.97 -18.22
CA GLU A 75 -1.50 25.28 -17.91
C GLU A 75 -1.54 24.62 -16.53
N LEU A 76 -2.09 25.32 -15.53
CA LEU A 76 -2.29 24.80 -14.18
C LEU A 76 -3.24 23.59 -14.15
N LEU A 77 -4.27 23.56 -15.00
CA LEU A 77 -5.18 22.43 -15.10
C LEU A 77 -4.49 21.20 -15.74
N ILE A 78 -3.63 21.42 -16.73
CA ILE A 78 -2.81 20.36 -17.34
C ILE A 78 -1.82 19.79 -16.32
N VAL A 79 -1.17 20.65 -15.53
CA VAL A 79 -0.28 20.23 -14.44
C VAL A 79 -1.05 19.44 -13.38
N ALA A 80 -2.25 19.87 -13.00
CA ALA A 80 -3.11 19.14 -12.07
C ALA A 80 -3.49 17.76 -12.63
N GLY A 81 -3.91 17.68 -13.89
CA GLY A 81 -4.20 16.40 -14.55
C GLY A 81 -2.97 15.48 -14.60
N PHE A 82 -1.77 16.04 -14.82
CA PHE A 82 -0.53 15.29 -14.75
C PHE A 82 -0.28 14.71 -13.36
N MET A 83 -0.39 15.52 -12.32
CA MET A 83 -0.18 15.10 -10.94
C MET A 83 -1.20 14.04 -10.49
N GLU A 84 -2.47 14.15 -10.90
CA GLU A 84 -3.51 13.15 -10.60
C GLU A 84 -3.19 11.79 -11.24
N TRP A 85 -2.84 11.77 -12.53
CA TRP A 85 -2.47 10.53 -13.23
C TRP A 85 -1.14 9.95 -12.73
N HIS A 86 -0.16 10.80 -12.45
CA HIS A 86 1.13 10.38 -11.87
C HIS A 86 0.92 9.71 -10.51
N TYR A 87 0.06 10.27 -9.66
CA TYR A 87 -0.30 9.65 -8.39
C TYR A 87 -0.93 8.25 -8.59
N ILE A 88 -1.92 8.14 -9.48
CA ILE A 88 -2.61 6.86 -9.75
C ILE A 88 -1.61 5.78 -10.19
N PHE A 89 -0.77 6.08 -11.18
CA PHE A 89 0.24 5.13 -11.66
C PHE A 89 1.32 4.84 -10.61
N SER A 90 1.70 5.84 -9.81
CA SER A 90 2.70 5.66 -8.75
C SER A 90 2.21 4.70 -7.67
N VAL A 91 0.92 4.72 -7.34
CA VAL A 91 0.32 3.76 -6.40
C VAL A 91 0.36 2.34 -6.97
N ILE A 92 0.03 2.16 -8.25
CA ILE A 92 0.04 0.85 -8.93
C ILE A 92 1.45 0.28 -8.98
N PHE A 93 2.37 1.02 -9.61
CA PHE A 93 3.73 0.56 -9.85
C PHE A 93 4.56 0.54 -8.55
N GLY A 94 4.28 1.44 -7.61
CA GLY A 94 4.87 1.41 -6.27
C GLY A 94 4.46 0.17 -5.48
N GLY A 95 3.19 -0.23 -5.55
CA GLY A 95 2.72 -1.49 -4.96
C GLY A 95 3.45 -2.72 -5.53
N LEU A 96 3.62 -2.76 -6.86
CA LEU A 96 4.40 -3.81 -7.53
C LEU A 96 5.86 -3.81 -7.10
N SER A 97 6.46 -2.62 -6.97
CA SER A 97 7.85 -2.42 -6.54
C SER A 97 8.09 -3.02 -5.15
N VAL A 98 7.17 -2.78 -4.20
CA VAL A 98 7.20 -3.40 -2.87
C VAL A 98 7.09 -4.93 -2.95
N CYS A 99 6.17 -5.47 -3.76
CA CYS A 99 6.06 -6.91 -3.96
C CYS A 99 7.34 -7.50 -4.54
N MET A 100 7.94 -6.85 -5.53
CA MET A 100 9.17 -7.28 -6.17
C MET A 100 10.35 -7.28 -5.20
N GLU A 101 10.46 -6.25 -4.36
CA GLU A 101 11.48 -6.19 -3.32
C GLU A 101 11.32 -7.34 -2.31
N ARG A 102 10.09 -7.71 -1.93
CA ARG A 102 9.82 -8.87 -1.07
C ARG A 102 10.13 -10.21 -1.75
N VAL A 103 9.92 -10.33 -3.06
CA VAL A 103 10.35 -11.49 -3.86
C VAL A 103 11.87 -11.63 -3.79
N ILE A 104 12.60 -10.54 -4.08
CA ILE A 104 14.06 -10.50 -4.06
C ILE A 104 14.59 -10.87 -2.66
N ALA A 105 14.01 -10.30 -1.59
CA ALA A 105 14.37 -10.63 -0.22
C ALA A 105 14.14 -12.12 0.12
N SER A 106 13.09 -12.74 -0.43
CA SER A 106 12.79 -14.15 -0.21
C SER A 106 13.74 -15.09 -0.96
N PHE A 107 14.19 -14.71 -2.16
CA PHE A 107 15.18 -15.47 -2.93
C PHE A 107 16.61 -15.32 -2.37
N LEU A 108 16.98 -14.10 -1.98
CA LEU A 108 18.32 -13.78 -1.49
C LEU A 108 18.52 -14.04 0.00
N ILE A 109 17.63 -14.76 0.68
CA ILE A 109 17.63 -14.94 2.14
C ILE A 109 18.98 -15.34 2.76
N ARG A 110 19.83 -16.05 2.00
CA ARG A 110 21.19 -16.44 2.43
C ARG A 110 22.19 -15.28 2.44
N ASN A 111 22.07 -14.34 1.51
CA ASN A 111 23.03 -13.26 1.27
C ASN A 111 22.48 -11.87 1.61
N TYR A 112 21.17 -11.75 1.88
CA TYR A 112 20.47 -10.49 2.05
C TYR A 112 20.95 -9.69 3.28
N GLU A 113 21.45 -10.34 4.33
CA GLU A 113 21.92 -9.65 5.55
C GLU A 113 23.36 -9.17 5.47
N ARG A 114 24.20 -9.86 4.70
CA ARG A 114 25.63 -9.50 4.60
C ARG A 114 25.82 -8.16 3.87
N ASN A 115 24.79 -7.69 3.19
CA ASN A 115 24.85 -6.51 2.37
C ASN A 115 23.59 -5.68 2.66
N THR A 116 23.73 -4.54 3.34
CA THR A 116 22.65 -3.55 3.50
C THR A 116 22.40 -2.90 2.14
N GLN A 117 21.78 -3.65 1.23
CA GLN A 117 21.62 -3.30 -0.18
C GLN A 117 20.52 -2.26 -0.35
N LEU A 118 20.77 -1.04 0.13
CA LEU A 118 19.91 0.12 -0.15
C LEU A 118 19.78 0.38 -1.65
N TYR A 119 20.69 -0.14 -2.47
CA TYR A 119 20.59 -0.07 -3.93
C TYR A 119 19.32 -0.74 -4.47
N ILE A 120 18.84 -1.84 -3.86
CA ILE A 120 17.63 -2.54 -4.34
C ILE A 120 16.41 -1.62 -4.29
N PRO A 121 16.01 -1.08 -3.12
CA PRO A 121 14.88 -0.17 -3.06
C PRO A 121 15.11 1.13 -3.82
N ILE A 122 16.35 1.66 -3.88
CA ILE A 122 16.65 2.88 -4.65
C ILE A 122 16.44 2.65 -6.15
N THR A 123 17.04 1.61 -6.72
CA THR A 123 16.91 1.28 -8.15
C THR A 123 15.46 0.97 -8.51
N LEU A 124 14.75 0.21 -7.67
CA LEU A 124 13.33 -0.06 -7.86
C LEU A 124 12.49 1.22 -7.83
N THR A 125 12.78 2.15 -6.91
CA THR A 125 12.07 3.44 -6.84
C THR A 125 12.32 4.27 -8.10
N LEU A 126 13.57 4.38 -8.56
CA LEU A 126 13.90 5.13 -9.78
C LEU A 126 13.20 4.55 -11.01
N PHE A 127 13.19 3.23 -11.15
CA PHE A 127 12.50 2.54 -12.24
C PHE A 127 10.99 2.74 -12.19
N THR A 128 10.39 2.62 -11.00
CA THR A 128 8.97 2.88 -10.78
C THR A 128 8.59 4.31 -11.18
N GLN A 129 9.38 5.30 -10.78
CA GLN A 129 9.13 6.70 -11.13
C GLN A 129 9.24 6.91 -12.63
N LEU A 130 10.29 6.39 -13.28
CA LEU A 130 10.47 6.51 -14.73
C LEU A 130 9.27 5.95 -15.51
N ILE A 131 8.82 4.74 -15.19
CA ILE A 131 7.64 4.13 -15.83
C ILE A 131 6.38 4.98 -15.56
N THR A 132 6.21 5.47 -14.34
CA THR A 132 5.05 6.28 -13.97
C THR A 132 4.99 7.59 -14.75
N PHE A 133 6.12 8.29 -14.87
CA PHE A 133 6.26 9.49 -15.69
C PHE A 133 5.89 9.20 -17.15
N THR A 134 6.42 8.12 -17.72
CA THR A 134 6.13 7.70 -19.09
C THR A 134 4.65 7.37 -19.30
N ALA A 135 4.04 6.58 -18.41
CA ALA A 135 2.62 6.22 -18.51
C ALA A 135 1.70 7.44 -18.44
N THR A 136 2.01 8.36 -17.52
CA THR A 136 1.28 9.62 -17.33
C THR A 136 1.36 10.49 -18.58
N TYR A 137 2.56 10.65 -19.15
CA TYR A 137 2.77 11.37 -20.39
C TYR A 137 1.90 10.80 -21.52
N PHE A 138 1.91 9.49 -21.72
CA PHE A 138 1.12 8.86 -22.78
C PHE A 138 -0.40 9.05 -22.62
N ILE A 139 -0.91 9.11 -21.39
CA ILE A 139 -2.34 9.33 -21.12
C ILE A 139 -2.74 10.79 -21.41
N ILE A 140 -1.95 11.77 -20.97
CA ILE A 140 -2.28 13.20 -21.17
C ILE A 140 -2.31 13.56 -22.65
N PHE A 141 -1.37 13.03 -23.44
CA PHE A 141 -1.30 13.30 -24.87
C PHE A 141 -2.20 12.37 -25.71
N ASP A 142 -3.19 11.73 -25.09
CA ASP A 142 -4.18 10.82 -25.69
C ASP A 142 -3.53 9.78 -26.64
N LYS A 143 -2.34 9.30 -26.28
CA LYS A 143 -1.65 8.23 -27.03
C LYS A 143 -2.11 6.85 -26.59
N VAL A 144 -2.81 6.77 -25.45
CA VAL A 144 -3.27 5.53 -24.84
C VAL A 144 -4.78 5.58 -24.68
N ASN A 145 -5.44 4.65 -25.37
CA ASN A 145 -6.87 4.46 -25.29
C ASN A 145 -7.31 3.90 -23.92
N ILE A 146 -8.56 4.17 -23.51
CA ILE A 146 -9.14 3.65 -22.26
C ILE A 146 -8.98 2.13 -22.08
N ILE A 147 -9.08 1.34 -23.15
CA ILE A 147 -8.87 -0.12 -23.10
C ILE A 147 -7.43 -0.43 -22.68
N MET A 148 -6.46 0.26 -23.27
CA MET A 148 -5.04 0.07 -22.98
C MET A 148 -4.70 0.55 -21.56
N ALA A 149 -5.29 1.67 -21.12
CA ALA A 149 -5.15 2.15 -19.73
C ALA A 149 -5.66 1.11 -18.71
N ASN A 150 -6.82 0.49 -18.98
CA ASN A 150 -7.37 -0.57 -18.14
C ASN A 150 -6.51 -1.85 -18.16
N LEU A 151 -5.92 -2.21 -19.31
CA LEU A 151 -5.01 -3.35 -19.42
C LEU A 151 -3.77 -3.19 -18.53
N ILE A 152 -3.20 -1.97 -18.42
CA ILE A 152 -2.05 -1.71 -17.53
C ILE A 152 -2.41 -2.04 -16.07
N TRP A 153 -3.60 -1.63 -15.62
CA TRP A 153 -4.06 -1.92 -14.26
C TRP A 153 -4.31 -3.42 -14.04
N ILE A 154 -5.00 -4.08 -14.97
CA ILE A 154 -5.34 -5.51 -14.89
C ILE A 154 -4.07 -6.37 -14.86
N THR A 155 -3.13 -6.11 -15.77
CA THR A 155 -1.84 -6.82 -15.81
C THR A 155 -1.06 -6.62 -14.53
N SER A 156 -1.05 -5.41 -13.97
CA SER A 156 -0.44 -5.12 -12.66
C SER A 156 -1.07 -5.93 -11.53
N CYS A 157 -2.39 -6.04 -11.48
CA CYS A 157 -3.09 -6.85 -10.48
C CYS A 157 -2.75 -8.35 -10.59
N ILE A 158 -2.66 -8.88 -11.81
CA ILE A 158 -2.27 -10.27 -12.06
C ILE A 158 -0.82 -10.49 -11.60
N MET A 159 0.11 -9.61 -11.98
CA MET A 159 1.51 -9.69 -11.57
C MET A 159 1.66 -9.66 -10.04
N ALA A 160 0.98 -8.75 -9.35
CA ALA A 160 0.98 -8.66 -7.89
C ALA A 160 0.47 -9.97 -7.24
N SER A 161 -0.58 -10.56 -7.80
CA SER A 161 -1.15 -11.82 -7.33
C SER A 161 -0.18 -12.99 -7.51
N VAL A 162 0.45 -13.10 -8.68
CA VAL A 162 1.47 -14.12 -8.96
C VAL A 162 2.66 -13.97 -8.00
N MET A 163 3.19 -12.76 -7.82
CA MET A 163 4.27 -12.48 -6.87
C MET A 163 3.87 -12.89 -5.45
N HIS A 164 2.64 -12.58 -5.02
CA HIS A 164 2.13 -12.99 -3.72
C HIS A 164 2.17 -14.52 -3.53
N PHE A 165 1.71 -15.28 -4.52
CA PHE A 165 1.76 -16.75 -4.46
C PHE A 165 3.20 -17.28 -4.44
N ILE A 166 4.11 -16.69 -5.23
CA ILE A 166 5.53 -17.06 -5.25
C ILE A 166 6.16 -16.82 -3.87
N ILE A 167 6.02 -15.62 -3.30
CA ILE A 167 6.56 -15.30 -1.97
C ILE A 167 6.00 -16.25 -0.92
N LYS A 168 4.69 -16.53 -0.95
CA LYS A 168 4.02 -17.44 -0.02
C LYS A 168 4.55 -18.86 -0.12
N LYS A 169 4.78 -19.36 -1.34
CA LYS A 169 5.34 -20.70 -1.59
C LYS A 169 6.78 -20.79 -1.06
N ILE A 170 7.66 -19.89 -1.50
CA ILE A 170 9.07 -19.86 -1.11
C ILE A 170 9.23 -19.79 0.41
N ASN A 171 8.53 -18.87 1.08
CA ASN A 171 8.68 -18.71 2.52
C ASN A 171 8.07 -19.88 3.32
N LYS A 172 7.02 -20.54 2.82
CA LYS A 172 6.51 -21.77 3.43
C LYS A 172 7.48 -22.94 3.28
N ASP A 173 8.12 -23.06 2.12
CA ASP A 173 9.13 -24.09 1.86
C ASP A 173 10.34 -23.91 2.78
N TRP A 174 10.84 -22.67 2.94
CA TRP A 174 11.87 -22.35 3.93
C TRP A 174 11.44 -22.71 5.36
N GLN A 175 10.21 -22.36 5.75
CA GLN A 175 9.69 -22.70 7.07
C GLN A 175 9.60 -24.22 7.29
N LYS A 176 9.20 -24.98 6.27
CA LYS A 176 9.14 -26.45 6.31
C LYS A 176 10.54 -27.05 6.45
N ASN A 177 11.50 -26.53 5.68
CA ASN A 177 12.91 -26.98 5.73
C ASN A 177 13.54 -26.73 7.10
N MET A 178 13.25 -25.58 7.73
CA MET A 178 13.73 -25.25 9.08
C MET A 178 13.08 -26.09 10.19
N LYS A 179 11.84 -26.57 9.99
CA LYS A 179 11.13 -27.45 10.93
C LYS A 179 11.48 -28.92 10.76
N ASN A 180 11.93 -29.34 9.57
CA ASN A 180 12.29 -30.73 9.30
C ASN A 180 13.59 -31.10 10.03
N PRO A 181 13.58 -32.08 10.96
CA PRO A 181 14.76 -32.45 11.75
C PRO A 181 15.94 -32.94 10.90
N LYS A 182 15.68 -33.57 9.75
CA LYS A 182 16.73 -34.08 8.85
C LYS A 182 17.45 -32.93 8.15
N LEU A 183 16.68 -32.05 7.49
CA LEU A 183 17.21 -30.89 6.77
C LEU A 183 17.83 -29.83 7.68
N ARG A 184 17.37 -29.73 8.93
CA ARG A 184 17.96 -28.84 9.95
C ARG A 184 19.38 -29.28 10.36
N ARG A 185 19.67 -30.58 10.32
CA ARG A 185 21.03 -31.08 10.60
C ARG A 185 21.95 -30.89 9.39
N GLU A 186 21.41 -31.02 8.18
CA GLU A 186 22.17 -30.86 6.92
C GLU A 186 22.43 -29.39 6.57
N ASN A 187 21.50 -28.48 6.89
CA ASN A 187 21.63 -27.05 6.65
C ASN A 187 21.68 -26.28 7.98
N ILE A 188 22.82 -25.64 8.26
CA ILE A 188 22.96 -24.73 9.39
C ILE A 188 22.20 -23.44 9.07
N PHE A 189 20.97 -23.32 9.56
CA PHE A 189 20.17 -22.10 9.42
C PHE A 189 20.56 -21.09 10.51
N THR A 190 20.88 -19.87 10.13
CA THR A 190 21.15 -18.81 11.10
C THR A 190 19.85 -18.36 11.79
N ILE A 191 19.96 -17.88 13.03
CA ILE A 191 18.83 -17.30 13.79
C ILE A 191 18.16 -16.18 12.98
N SER A 192 18.98 -15.39 12.31
CA SER A 192 18.57 -14.25 11.51
C SER A 192 17.73 -14.66 10.29
N GLN A 193 18.10 -15.73 9.57
CA GLN A 193 17.28 -16.32 8.50
C GLN A 193 15.90 -16.75 9.00
N GLN A 194 15.81 -17.34 10.21
CA GLN A 194 14.53 -17.75 10.79
C GLN A 194 13.63 -16.55 11.11
N PHE A 195 14.22 -15.45 11.58
CA PHE A 195 13.50 -14.19 11.80
C PHE A 195 13.00 -13.60 10.48
N GLN A 196 13.82 -13.61 9.42
CA GLN A 196 13.41 -13.13 8.10
C GLN A 196 12.26 -13.93 7.50
N VAL A 197 12.29 -15.27 7.56
CA VAL A 197 11.16 -16.10 7.08
C VAL A 197 9.89 -15.78 7.86
N LYS A 198 9.99 -15.63 9.19
CA LYS A 198 8.83 -15.26 10.03
C LYS A 198 8.31 -13.87 9.67
N GLU A 199 9.18 -12.89 9.44
CA GLU A 199 8.80 -11.54 9.01
C GLU A 199 8.15 -11.55 7.63
N ASN A 200 8.73 -12.23 6.65
CA ASN A 200 8.19 -12.35 5.30
C ASN A 200 6.82 -13.04 5.29
N LEU A 201 6.62 -14.10 6.09
CA LEU A 201 5.30 -14.72 6.22
C LEU A 201 4.26 -13.79 6.84
N ARG A 202 4.64 -12.93 7.79
CA ARG A 202 3.75 -11.88 8.32
C ARG A 202 3.46 -10.82 7.25
N ALA A 203 4.47 -10.39 6.50
CA ALA A 203 4.32 -9.46 5.39
C ALA A 203 3.38 -10.03 4.31
N VAL A 204 3.49 -11.31 3.99
CA VAL A 204 2.57 -12.02 3.08
C VAL A 204 1.15 -12.02 3.62
N ALA A 205 0.95 -12.33 4.90
CA ALA A 205 -0.39 -12.31 5.51
C ALA A 205 -1.02 -10.90 5.50
N LEU A 206 -0.21 -9.86 5.73
CA LEU A 206 -0.61 -8.47 5.58
C LEU A 206 -0.97 -8.15 4.12
N ALA A 207 -0.09 -8.49 3.18
CA ALA A 207 -0.31 -8.28 1.75
C ALA A 207 -1.58 -8.99 1.25
N GLN A 208 -1.88 -10.19 1.77
CA GLN A 208 -3.11 -10.92 1.44
C GLN A 208 -4.38 -10.13 1.84
N LYS A 209 -4.39 -9.54 3.05
CA LYS A 209 -5.50 -8.70 3.51
C LYS A 209 -5.64 -7.43 2.67
N LEU A 210 -4.50 -6.81 2.32
CA LEU A 210 -4.48 -5.63 1.46
C LEU A 210 -4.99 -5.93 0.04
N LEU A 211 -4.57 -7.06 -0.55
CA LEU A 211 -5.06 -7.51 -1.87
C LEU A 211 -6.57 -7.72 -1.87
N TYR A 212 -7.14 -8.38 -0.85
CA TYR A 212 -8.59 -8.54 -0.74
C TYR A 212 -9.32 -7.21 -0.60
N SER A 213 -8.81 -6.29 0.22
CA SER A 213 -9.39 -4.96 0.34
C SER A 213 -9.32 -4.19 -0.98
N LEU A 214 -8.21 -4.28 -1.69
CA LEU A 214 -8.01 -3.61 -2.97
C LEU A 214 -8.96 -4.18 -4.04
N PHE A 215 -9.09 -5.51 -4.14
CA PHE A 215 -10.03 -6.15 -5.06
C PHE A 215 -11.48 -5.80 -4.74
N ALA A 216 -11.85 -5.66 -3.46
CA ALA A 216 -13.18 -5.20 -3.09
C ALA A 216 -13.43 -3.75 -3.57
N VAL A 217 -12.47 -2.85 -3.36
CA VAL A 217 -12.58 -1.45 -3.82
C VAL A 217 -12.65 -1.38 -5.35
N ILE A 218 -11.81 -2.14 -6.06
CA ILE A 218 -11.82 -2.20 -7.52
C ILE A 218 -13.14 -2.77 -8.04
N ALA A 219 -13.67 -3.83 -7.44
CA ALA A 219 -14.93 -4.42 -7.87
C ALA A 219 -16.08 -3.41 -7.71
N ILE A 220 -16.17 -2.75 -6.55
CA ILE A 220 -17.21 -1.75 -6.28
C ILE A 220 -17.04 -0.52 -7.19
N GLY A 221 -15.81 0.01 -7.28
CA GLY A 221 -15.50 1.17 -8.11
C GLY A 221 -15.71 0.92 -9.60
N GLY A 222 -15.27 -0.25 -10.09
CA GLY A 222 -15.43 -0.67 -11.48
C GLY A 222 -16.89 -0.85 -11.88
N ILE A 223 -17.71 -1.45 -11.01
CA ILE A 223 -19.17 -1.49 -11.22
C ILE A 223 -19.73 -0.07 -11.31
N GLY A 224 -19.30 0.84 -10.41
CA GLY A 224 -19.72 2.24 -10.44
C GLY A 224 -19.37 2.95 -11.75
N VAL A 225 -18.15 2.75 -12.27
CA VAL A 225 -17.71 3.31 -13.57
C VAL A 225 -18.58 2.78 -14.71
N VAL A 226 -18.86 1.47 -14.74
CA VAL A 226 -19.70 0.87 -15.79
C VAL A 226 -21.12 1.45 -15.76
N VAL A 227 -21.72 1.58 -14.57
CA VAL A 227 -23.07 2.16 -14.40
C VAL A 227 -23.11 3.62 -14.88
N LEU A 228 -22.06 4.40 -14.62
CA LEU A 228 -21.93 5.78 -15.11
C LEU A 228 -21.75 5.86 -16.63
N ILE A 229 -20.94 4.98 -17.22
CA ILE A 229 -20.74 4.92 -18.68
C ILE A 229 -22.05 4.56 -19.40
N MET A 230 -22.86 3.68 -18.80
CA MET A 230 -24.19 3.35 -19.34
C MET A 230 -25.24 4.46 -19.10
N GLU A 231 -24.85 5.60 -18.52
CA GLU A 231 -25.74 6.73 -18.20
C GLU A 231 -26.94 6.31 -17.31
N LEU A 232 -26.80 5.22 -16.53
CA LEU A 232 -27.85 4.68 -15.65
C LEU A 232 -28.05 5.52 -14.38
N VAL A 233 -27.04 6.32 -14.00
CA VAL A 233 -27.05 7.18 -12.82
C VAL A 233 -26.59 8.60 -13.18
N PRO A 234 -27.02 9.61 -12.41
CA PRO A 234 -26.58 10.98 -12.61
C PRO A 234 -25.05 11.12 -12.65
N PRO A 235 -24.50 11.98 -13.51
CA PRO A 235 -23.06 12.12 -13.64
C PRO A 235 -22.36 12.56 -12.34
N PHE A 236 -23.04 13.26 -11.42
CA PHE A 236 -22.51 13.64 -10.10
C PHE A 236 -21.87 12.46 -9.33
N PHE A 237 -22.29 11.22 -9.58
CA PHE A 237 -21.66 10.03 -8.99
C PHE A 237 -20.19 9.82 -9.39
N CYS A 238 -19.71 10.43 -10.47
CA CYS A 238 -18.28 10.50 -10.83
C CYS A 238 -17.44 11.10 -9.70
N HIS A 239 -17.93 12.14 -9.02
CA HIS A 239 -17.19 12.75 -7.91
C HIS A 239 -17.00 11.78 -6.73
N PHE A 240 -17.96 10.91 -6.46
CA PHE A 240 -17.78 9.89 -5.41
C PHE A 240 -16.70 8.87 -5.80
N LEU A 241 -16.68 8.43 -7.06
CA LEU A 241 -15.65 7.51 -7.55
C LEU A 241 -14.26 8.14 -7.51
N GLU A 242 -14.12 9.39 -7.97
CA GLU A 242 -12.87 10.15 -7.86
C GLU A 242 -12.42 10.22 -6.40
N ASN A 243 -13.31 10.61 -5.48
CA ASN A 243 -12.98 10.72 -4.06
C ASN A 243 -12.57 9.39 -3.44
N ILE A 244 -13.13 8.26 -3.87
CA ILE A 244 -12.70 6.92 -3.41
C ILE A 244 -11.22 6.66 -3.78
N VAL A 245 -10.80 7.07 -4.98
CA VAL A 245 -9.40 6.95 -5.42
C VAL A 245 -8.47 7.84 -4.56
N PHE A 246 -8.89 9.07 -4.25
CA PHE A 246 -8.12 9.97 -3.38
C PHE A 246 -8.09 9.54 -1.90
N LEU A 247 -9.11 8.81 -1.43
CA LEU A 247 -9.20 8.28 -0.07
C LEU A 247 -8.46 6.94 0.11
N ASN A 248 -7.90 6.36 -0.95
CA ASN A 248 -7.19 5.08 -0.91
C ASN A 248 -6.12 4.99 0.20
N PRO A 249 -5.29 6.02 0.47
CA PRO A 249 -4.28 5.94 1.54
C PRO A 249 -4.91 5.73 2.92
N TYR A 250 -6.10 6.27 3.19
CA TYR A 250 -6.81 6.01 4.44
C TYR A 250 -7.28 4.56 4.54
N LEU A 251 -7.76 3.97 3.45
CA LEU A 251 -8.15 2.56 3.39
C LEU A 251 -6.93 1.65 3.63
N ILE A 252 -5.81 1.92 2.95
CA ILE A 252 -4.55 1.18 3.14
C ILE A 252 -4.11 1.28 4.60
N CYS A 253 -4.08 2.50 5.16
CA CYS A 253 -3.70 2.71 6.55
C CYS A 253 -4.65 1.99 7.52
N PHE A 254 -5.96 2.03 7.28
CA PHE A 254 -6.94 1.34 8.11
C PHE A 254 -6.72 -0.17 8.09
N VAL A 255 -6.54 -0.77 6.91
CA VAL A 255 -6.26 -2.20 6.76
C VAL A 255 -4.95 -2.57 7.44
N ILE A 256 -3.89 -1.79 7.27
CA ILE A 256 -2.60 -2.00 7.95
C ILE A 256 -2.80 -1.97 9.46
N MET A 257 -3.49 -0.97 10.02
CA MET A 257 -3.66 -0.87 11.48
C MET A 257 -4.47 -2.03 12.05
N TYR A 258 -5.50 -2.52 11.35
CA TYR A 258 -6.29 -3.67 11.79
C TYR A 258 -5.66 -5.03 11.45
N SER A 259 -4.62 -5.06 10.62
CA SER A 259 -3.98 -6.31 10.19
C SER A 259 -3.20 -7.01 11.30
N HIS A 260 -2.65 -6.25 12.25
CA HIS A 260 -1.76 -6.73 13.30
C HIS A 260 -2.29 -6.33 14.69
N PRO A 261 -2.40 -7.28 15.66
CA PRO A 261 -2.93 -7.01 17.01
C PRO A 261 -2.29 -5.80 17.71
N SER A 262 -0.95 -5.71 17.71
CA SER A 262 -0.23 -4.57 18.30
C SER A 262 -0.59 -3.20 17.69
N TRP A 263 -0.80 -3.13 16.36
CA TRP A 263 -1.21 -1.88 15.71
C TRP A 263 -2.67 -1.57 15.98
N LYS A 264 -3.53 -2.59 15.99
CA LYS A 264 -4.95 -2.47 16.30
C LYS A 264 -5.16 -1.92 17.71
N GLU A 265 -4.47 -2.47 18.71
CA GLU A 265 -4.58 -2.01 20.10
C GLU A 265 -4.14 -0.56 20.27
N GLN A 266 -3.00 -0.17 19.67
CA GLN A 266 -2.55 1.22 19.75
C GLN A 266 -3.47 2.16 18.97
N PHE A 267 -3.99 1.73 17.81
CA PHE A 267 -4.97 2.50 17.05
C PHE A 267 -6.24 2.73 17.87
N GLN A 268 -6.79 1.68 18.48
CA GLN A 268 -7.97 1.75 19.34
C GLN A 268 -7.76 2.64 20.56
N LYS A 269 -6.56 2.60 21.18
CA LYS A 269 -6.19 3.50 22.29
C LYS A 269 -6.03 4.95 21.83
N SER A 270 -5.64 5.18 20.57
CA SER A 270 -5.43 6.52 20.00
C SER A 270 -6.70 7.17 19.44
N LEU A 271 -7.74 6.39 19.17
CA LEU A 271 -9.05 6.93 18.79
C LEU A 271 -9.63 7.68 20.00
N PRO A 272 -10.17 8.90 19.81
CA PRO A 272 -10.88 9.58 20.87
C PRO A 272 -12.03 8.66 21.28
N SER A 273 -11.86 8.01 22.43
CA SER A 273 -12.88 7.14 22.96
C SER A 273 -14.08 8.00 23.26
N PHE A 274 -15.14 7.91 22.45
CA PHE A 274 -16.48 8.18 22.97
C PHE A 274 -16.66 7.19 24.11
N LYS A 275 -16.34 7.63 25.32
CA LYS A 275 -16.66 6.92 26.56
C LYS A 275 -18.18 6.96 26.69
N LEU A 276 -18.89 6.16 25.88
CA LEU A 276 -20.18 5.69 26.29
C LEU A 276 -19.92 4.88 27.56
N SER A 277 -20.37 5.46 28.67
CA SER A 277 -20.34 4.88 30.00
C SER A 277 -21.10 3.56 30.00
N ARG A 278 -20.46 2.49 29.54
CA ARG A 278 -20.83 1.14 29.95
C ARG A 278 -20.26 0.98 31.35
N ARG A 279 -21.09 1.29 32.36
CA ARG A 279 -20.96 0.70 33.69
C ARG A 279 -20.93 -0.82 33.51
N SER A 280 -19.72 -1.38 33.43
CA SER A 280 -19.51 -2.80 33.59
C SER A 280 -19.68 -3.09 35.08
N THR A 281 -20.82 -3.69 35.40
CA THR A 281 -21.06 -4.33 36.69
C THR A 281 -19.95 -5.37 36.88
N LYS A 282 -19.09 -5.15 37.88
CA LYS A 282 -18.15 -6.17 38.36
C LYS A 282 -18.96 -7.40 38.75
N ILE A 283 -18.81 -8.49 37.99
CA ILE A 283 -19.14 -9.84 38.44
C ILE A 283 -17.89 -10.68 38.20
N GLY A 284 -17.60 -11.51 39.19
CA GLY A 284 -16.29 -12.05 39.51
C GLY A 284 -15.60 -12.88 38.43
N GLY A 285 -14.27 -12.85 38.51
CA GLY A 285 -13.36 -13.96 38.26
C GLY A 285 -13.50 -14.71 36.94
N ILE A 286 -12.69 -14.32 35.96
CA ILE A 286 -11.70 -15.18 35.27
C ILE A 286 -10.64 -14.21 34.73
N VAL A 287 -9.50 -14.14 35.40
CA VAL A 287 -8.32 -13.44 34.92
C VAL A 287 -7.68 -14.33 33.87
N SER A 288 -8.01 -14.09 32.59
CA SER A 288 -7.18 -14.52 31.47
C SER A 288 -6.71 -13.28 30.72
N VAL A 289 -5.75 -12.60 31.30
CA VAL A 289 -4.97 -11.55 30.64
C VAL A 289 -3.52 -11.94 30.85
N GLU A 290 -2.90 -12.65 29.89
CA GLU A 290 -1.43 -12.66 29.79
C GLU A 290 -1.03 -11.24 29.36
N PRO A 291 -0.45 -10.41 30.24
CA PRO A 291 -0.06 -9.05 29.90
C PRO A 291 1.23 -9.07 29.09
N PHE A 292 1.44 -8.00 28.33
CA PHE A 292 2.60 -7.75 27.46
C PHE A 292 3.98 -7.90 28.14
N ASP A 293 4.03 -7.93 29.47
CA ASP A 293 5.25 -8.25 30.22
C ASP A 293 5.71 -9.69 30.01
N ASP A 294 4.81 -10.64 29.79
CA ASP A 294 5.17 -12.06 29.61
C ASP A 294 5.73 -12.38 28.23
N ILE A 295 5.47 -11.59 27.19
CA ILE A 295 6.10 -11.80 25.87
C ILE A 295 7.50 -11.21 25.85
N LYS A 296 7.69 -10.04 26.49
CA LYS A 296 9.01 -9.44 26.65
C LYS A 296 9.86 -10.26 27.63
N LYS A 297 9.27 -10.70 28.77
CA LYS A 297 9.87 -11.70 29.67
C LYS A 297 10.11 -13.02 28.95
N LYS A 298 9.18 -13.63 28.22
CA LYS A 298 9.45 -14.88 27.48
C LYS A 298 10.56 -14.70 26.45
N SER A 299 10.63 -13.58 25.73
CA SER A 299 11.73 -13.35 24.78
C SER A 299 13.07 -13.11 25.48
N VAL A 300 13.08 -12.41 26.62
CA VAL A 300 14.29 -12.18 27.42
C VAL A 300 14.72 -13.47 28.12
N ILE A 301 13.78 -14.23 28.69
CA ILE A 301 13.99 -15.54 29.34
C ILE A 301 14.42 -16.60 28.33
N GLU A 302 13.86 -16.65 27.12
CA GLU A 302 14.33 -17.54 26.04
C GLU A 302 15.74 -17.16 25.59
N THR A 303 16.04 -15.86 25.50
CA THR A 303 17.37 -15.35 25.14
C THR A 303 18.39 -15.65 26.26
N ASP A 304 18.02 -15.43 27.52
CA ASP A 304 18.85 -15.65 28.70
C ASP A 304 19.03 -17.15 28.99
N MET A 305 18.00 -17.99 28.82
CA MET A 305 18.15 -19.45 28.86
C MET A 305 19.11 -19.95 27.80
N TYR A 306 19.07 -19.35 26.60
CA TYR A 306 19.94 -19.74 25.50
C TYR A 306 21.41 -19.35 25.75
N PHE A 307 21.65 -18.14 26.26
CA PHE A 307 23.00 -17.71 26.67
C PHE A 307 23.53 -18.50 27.87
N LYS A 308 22.65 -18.89 28.80
CA LYS A 308 23.01 -19.73 29.94
C LYS A 308 23.37 -21.16 29.52
N GLN A 309 22.58 -21.77 28.64
CA GLN A 309 22.91 -23.07 28.03
C GLN A 309 24.21 -23.03 27.22
N LEU A 310 24.50 -21.91 26.55
CA LEU A 310 25.77 -21.70 25.84
C LEU A 310 26.94 -21.62 26.82
N ASN A 311 26.79 -20.89 27.94
CA ASN A 311 27.84 -20.78 28.95
C ASN A 311 28.11 -22.12 29.65
N ASP A 312 27.06 -22.90 29.92
CA ASP A 312 27.15 -24.23 30.54
C ASP A 312 27.67 -25.32 29.59
N SER A 313 27.83 -25.04 28.29
CA SER A 313 28.40 -25.97 27.31
C SER A 313 29.81 -25.58 26.83
N TRP A 314 30.35 -24.48 27.34
CA TRP A 314 31.71 -24.01 27.08
C TRP A 314 32.63 -24.07 28.31
N VAL A 315 32.13 -24.56 29.45
CA VAL A 315 32.88 -25.00 30.65
C VAL A 315 32.68 -26.50 30.81
#